data_AF-A0A3C0ND55-F1
#
_entry.id   AF-A0A3C0ND55-F1
#
_cell.length_a   1.000
_cell.length_b   1.000
_cell.length_c   1.000
_cell.angle_alpha   90.00
_cell.angle_beta   90.00
_cell.angle_gamma   90.00
#
_symmetry.space_group_name_H-M   'P 1'
#
loop_
_entity.id
_entity.type
_entity.pdbx_description
1 polymer ?
#
loop_
_entity_poly.entity_id
_entity_poly.type
_entity_poly.pdbx_seq_one_letter_code
_entity_poly.pdbx_strand_id
1 'polypeptide(L)' 'MDFYTVVLRQSASYWVALCLENGLVGQGNTQDNASAKLKEAIESFQDVYESEEDIYNAPIPVKDRTYATFLLNRNL' A
#
# COMPACT_ATOMS: atom_id res chain seq x y z
N MET A 1 -2.09 -14.10 11.87
CA MET A 1 -2.16 -12.66 11.59
C MET A 1 -0.81 -12.29 11.03
N ASP A 2 -0.78 -12.07 9.73
CA ASP A 2 0.48 -11.88 9.03
C ASP A 2 0.99 -10.47 9.27
N PHE A 3 2.31 -10.33 9.34
CA PHE A 3 2.97 -9.05 9.46
C PHE A 3 3.09 -8.45 8.05
N TYR A 4 2.54 -7.26 7.87
CA TYR A 4 2.65 -6.50 6.63
C TYR A 4 3.68 -5.38 6.77
N THR A 5 4.52 -5.23 5.76
CA THR A 5 5.50 -4.16 5.67
C THR A 5 4.88 -3.00 4.89
N VAL A 6 4.69 -1.87 5.57
CA VAL A 6 4.03 -0.70 4.99
C VAL A 6 5.03 0.42 4.76
N VAL A 7 5.03 0.96 3.54
CA VAL A 7 5.72 2.22 3.22
C VAL A 7 4.71 3.37 3.34
N LEU A 8 4.99 4.30 4.24
CA LEU A 8 4.22 5.54 4.40
C LEU A 8 4.92 6.71 3.69
N ARG A 9 4.15 7.46 2.90
CA ARG A 9 4.62 8.67 2.22
C ARG A 9 3.61 9.80 2.40
N GLN A 10 4.09 10.96 2.84
CA GLN A 10 3.33 12.20 2.71
C GLN A 10 3.48 12.76 1.30
N SER A 11 2.36 13.07 0.65
CA SER A 11 2.31 13.74 -0.65
C SER A 11 1.39 14.96 -0.51
N ALA A 12 1.99 16.16 -0.55
CA ALA A 12 1.28 17.41 -0.28
C ALA A 12 0.51 17.35 1.06
N SER A 13 -0.82 17.49 1.02
CA SER A 13 -1.70 17.52 2.19
C SER A 13 -2.26 16.16 2.61
N TYR A 14 -1.80 15.05 2.02
CA TYR A 14 -2.29 13.72 2.33
C TYR A 14 -1.16 12.69 2.49
N TRP A 15 -1.51 11.54 3.03
CA TRP A 15 -0.66 10.39 3.28
C TRP A 15 -1.10 9.21 2.42
N VAL A 16 -0.11 8.44 1.97
CA VAL A 16 -0.28 7.18 1.24
C VAL A 16 0.44 6.08 2.01
N ALA A 17 -0.23 4.96 2.20
CA ALA A 17 0.28 3.73 2.80
C ALA A 17 0.30 2.64 1.72
N LEU A 18 1.46 2.06 1.43
CA LEU A 18 1.64 0.98 0.45
C LEU A 18 2.07 -0.30 1.17
N CYS A 19 1.31 -1.38 1.02
CA CYS A 19 1.69 -2.71 1.49
C CYS A 19 2.64 -3.37 0.49
N LEU A 20 3.80 -3.84 0.96
CA LEU A 20 4.80 -4.45 0.08
C LEU A 20 4.48 -5.90 -0.26
N GLU A 21 3.67 -6.60 0.51
CA GLU A 21 3.40 -8.03 0.30
C GLU A 21 2.36 -8.29 -0.79
N ASN A 22 1.41 -7.36 -0.97
CA ASN A 22 0.29 -7.51 -1.90
C ASN A 22 0.06 -6.29 -2.79
N GLY A 23 0.79 -5.20 -2.58
CA GLY A 23 0.71 -3.99 -3.39
C GLY A 23 -0.52 -3.11 -3.18
N LEU A 24 -1.34 -3.40 -2.17
CA LEU A 24 -2.50 -2.60 -1.85
C LEU A 24 -2.12 -1.23 -1.27
N VAL A 25 -3.00 -0.25 -1.49
CA VAL A 25 -2.76 1.15 -1.13
C VAL A 25 -3.91 1.72 -0.30
N GLY A 26 -3.58 2.40 0.80
CA GLY A 26 -4.49 3.24 1.57
C GLY A 26 -4.09 4.71 1.48
N GLN A 27 -5.07 5.63 1.53
CA GLN A 27 -4.83 7.08 1.48
C GLN A 27 -5.65 7.81 2.54
N GLY A 28 -5.04 8.76 3.25
CA GLY A 28 -5.72 9.55 4.28
C GLY A 28 -5.10 10.91 4.51
N ASN A 29 -5.79 11.76 5.28
CA ASN A 29 -5.26 13.09 5.64
C ASN A 29 -4.19 13.01 6.75
N THR A 30 -4.10 11.87 7.45
CA THR A 30 -3.09 11.56 8.47
C THR A 30 -2.49 10.18 8.19
N GLN A 31 -1.33 9.89 8.79
CA GLN A 31 -0.71 8.55 8.73
C GLN A 31 -1.69 7.48 9.22
N ASP A 32 -2.32 7.69 10.37
CA ASP A 32 -3.27 6.74 10.95
C ASP A 32 -4.46 6.49 10.03
N ASN A 33 -4.99 7.53 9.38
CA ASN A 33 -6.10 7.37 8.45
C ASN A 33 -5.68 6.62 7.18
N ALA A 34 -4.47 6.86 6.66
CA ALA A 34 -3.95 6.11 5.52
C ALA A 34 -3.74 4.63 5.88
N SER A 35 -3.17 4.34 7.05
CA SER A 35 -2.96 2.98 7.56
C SER A 35 -4.28 2.25 7.85
N ALA A 36 -5.27 2.93 8.43
CA ALA A 36 -6.59 2.36 8.68
C ALA A 36 -7.28 1.95 7.37
N LYS A 37 -7.26 2.82 6.35
CA LYS A 37 -7.82 2.48 5.04
C LYS A 37 -7.04 1.39 4.31
N LEU A 38 -5.71 1.34 4.48
CA LEU A 38 -4.93 0.23 3.95
C LEU A 38 -5.35 -1.09 4.59
N LYS A 39 -5.58 -1.09 5.91
CA LYS A 39 -6.06 -2.26 6.63
C LYS A 39 -7.43 -2.72 6.13
N GLU A 40 -8.38 -1.79 5.98
CA GLU A 40 -9.70 -2.09 5.38
C GLU A 40 -9.58 -2.69 3.98
N ALA A 41 -8.67 -2.16 3.15
CA ALA A 41 -8.42 -2.69 1.81
C ALA A 41 -7.83 -4.10 1.83
N ILE A 42 -6.91 -4.40 2.77
CA ILE A 42 -6.33 -5.74 2.94
C ILE A 42 -7.40 -6.74 3.38
N GLU A 43 -8.22 -6.37 4.37
CA GLU A 43 -9.31 -7.23 4.87
C GLU A 43 -10.32 -7.52 3.76
N SER A 44 -10.75 -6.49 3.02
CA SER A 44 -11.67 -6.65 1.89
C SER A 44 -11.06 -7.45 0.74
N PHE A 45 -9.75 -7.36 0.50
CA PHE A 45 -9.07 -8.14 -0.52
C PHE A 45 -8.98 -9.61 -0.13
N GLN A 46 -8.70 -9.89 1.15
CA GLN A 46 -8.54 -11.24 1.64
C GLN A 46 -9.83 -12.06 1.51
N ASP A 47 -10.99 -11.43 1.77
CA ASP A 47 -12.31 -12.05 1.56
C ASP A 47 -12.51 -12.54 0.11
N VAL A 48 -12.01 -11.79 -0.87
CA VAL A 48 -12.12 -12.13 -2.31
C VAL A 48 -11.03 -13.11 -2.73
N TYR A 49 -9.81 -12.95 -2.21
CA TYR A 49 -8.67 -13.81 -2.50
C TYR A 49 -8.91 -15.27 -2.08
N GLU A 50 -9.68 -15.48 -1.02
CA GLU A 50 -10.06 -16.81 -0.55
C GLU A 50 -11.16 -17.47 -1.40
N SER A 51 -11.96 -16.70 -2.14
CA SER A 51 -13.11 -17.21 -2.90
C SER A 51 -12.91 -17.32 -4.41
N GLU A 52 -12.03 -16.50 -4.99
CA GLU A 52 -11.82 -16.42 -6.44
C GLU A 52 -10.46 -17.02 -6.84
N GLU A 53 -10.43 -17.79 -7.92
CA GLU A 53 -9.17 -18.24 -8.53
C GLU A 53 -8.58 -17.12 -9.41
N ASP A 54 -7.25 -17.06 -9.55
CA ASP A 54 -6.51 -16.08 -10.40
C ASP A 54 -6.47 -14.62 -9.90
N ILE A 55 -6.50 -14.40 -8.59
CA ILE A 55 -6.24 -13.07 -8.00
C ILE A 55 -4.73 -12.82 -7.88
N TYR A 56 -4.24 -11.75 -8.51
CA TYR A 56 -2.84 -11.34 -8.42
C TYR A 56 -2.48 -10.92 -6.99
N ASN A 57 -1.58 -11.67 -6.37
CA ASN A 57 -1.01 -11.37 -5.05
C ASN A 57 0.48 -11.68 -5.07
N ALA A 58 1.31 -10.65 -5.18
CA ALA A 58 2.75 -10.81 -5.22
C ALA A 58 3.45 -9.66 -4.49
N PRO A 59 4.55 -9.96 -3.77
CA PRO A 59 5.35 -8.93 -3.14
C PRO A 59 5.91 -7.95 -4.16
N ILE A 60 5.86 -6.67 -3.80
CA ILE A 60 6.49 -5.56 -4.46
C ILE A 60 7.96 -5.51 -4.04
N PRO A 61 8.91 -5.87 -4.92
CA PRO A 61 10.32 -5.82 -4.59
C PRO A 61 10.77 -4.37 -4.49
N VAL A 62 11.36 -3.98 -3.37
CA VAL A 62 11.97 -2.65 -3.23
C VAL A 62 13.30 -2.63 -4.01
N LYS A 63 13.21 -2.37 -5.32
CA LYS A 63 14.37 -2.11 -6.19
C LYS A 63 14.49 -0.61 -6.47
N ASP A 64 15.73 -0.15 -6.41
CA ASP A 64 16.21 1.20 -6.07
C ASP A 64 15.87 2.38 -7.03
N ARG A 65 14.88 2.28 -7.94
CA ARG A 65 14.56 3.38 -8.87
C ARG A 65 13.08 3.65 -9.17
N THR A 66 12.22 2.64 -9.27
CA THR A 66 10.80 2.87 -9.63
C THR A 66 9.97 3.33 -8.43
N TYR A 67 10.19 2.74 -7.24
CA TYR A 67 9.57 3.22 -5.99
C TYR A 67 10.19 4.53 -5.52
N ALA A 68 11.49 4.73 -5.77
CA ALA A 68 12.13 6.01 -5.57
C ALA A 68 11.44 7.10 -6.41
N THR A 69 10.96 6.82 -7.62
CA THR A 69 10.16 7.78 -8.42
C THR A 69 8.81 8.06 -7.76
N PHE A 70 8.11 7.04 -7.26
CA PHE A 70 6.86 7.21 -6.48
C PHE A 70 7.10 7.87 -5.12
N LEU A 71 8.33 7.90 -4.60
CA LEU A 71 8.72 8.55 -3.34
C LEU A 71 9.33 9.96 -3.55
N LEU A 72 10.03 10.21 -4.66
CA LEU A 72 10.88 11.39 -4.91
C LEU A 72 10.29 12.38 -5.94
N ASN A 73 9.44 11.97 -6.89
CA ASN A 73 8.86 12.91 -7.86
C ASN A 73 7.59 13.58 -7.31
N ARG A 74 7.76 14.64 -6.52
CA ARG A 74 6.85 15.80 -6.39
C ARG A 74 7.58 17.04 -5.84
N ASN A 75 8.77 17.33 -6.35
CA ASN A 75 9.43 18.63 -6.19
C ASN A 75 9.80 19.24 -7.56
N LEU A 76 8.89 19.13 -8.53
CA LEU A 76 8.83 19.95 -9.74
C LEU A 76 7.37 20.30 -10.01
#